data_AF-A0A5B0F872-F1
#
_entry.id   AF-A0A5B0F872-F1
#
_cell.length_a   1.000
_cell.length_b   1.000
_cell.length_c   1.000
_cell.angle_alpha   90.00
_cell.angle_beta   90.00
_cell.angle_gamma   90.00
#
_symmetry.space_group_name_H-M   'P 1'
#
loop_
_entity.id
_entity.type
_entity.pdbx_description
1 polymer ?
#
loop_
_entity_poly.entity_id
_entity_poly.type
_entity_poly.pdbx_seq_one_letter_code
_entity_poly.pdbx_strand_id
1 'polypeptide(L)'
;MTTKVDEYVKSIGKSYSVLLAEGTIPKKSLQYLFEGDHEPYLTVEDGLSLSFSEEKILQHVYVTLLKTVEGTKEYKGPLPEPLVKQINQSWVIERFGAPVDSKGPVTLPVLGKKGGWDAYSLDPKVYGSVRMIFQYTESLAVNVIHFKRN
;
A
#
# COMPACT_ATOMS: atom_id res chain seq x y z
N MET A 1 -16.06 -2.57 12.23
CA MET A 1 -14.89 -2.24 13.07
C MET A 1 -13.85 -1.58 12.19
N THR A 2 -13.27 -0.47 12.60
CA THR A 2 -12.16 0.18 11.90
C THR A 2 -10.89 -0.66 12.08
N THR A 3 -10.17 -0.95 11.00
CA THR A 3 -8.89 -1.67 11.07
C THR A 3 -7.73 -0.68 11.09
N LYS A 4 -6.56 -1.12 11.55
CA LYS A 4 -5.35 -0.29 11.54
C LYS A 4 -4.99 0.20 10.13
N VAL A 5 -5.18 -0.66 9.13
CA VAL A 5 -4.98 -0.27 7.72
C VAL A 5 -5.94 0.87 7.36
N ASP A 6 -7.23 0.78 7.71
CA ASP A 6 -8.21 1.85 7.45
C ASP A 6 -7.83 3.18 8.11
N GLU A 7 -7.34 3.14 9.35
CA GLU A 7 -6.86 4.32 10.08
C GLU A 7 -5.69 5.01 9.35
N TYR A 8 -4.74 4.23 8.83
CA TYR A 8 -3.63 4.79 8.06
C TYR A 8 -4.05 5.33 6.70
N VAL A 9 -4.95 4.65 5.99
CA VAL A 9 -5.45 5.15 4.70
C VAL A 9 -6.21 6.47 4.89
N LYS A 10 -7.04 6.59 5.93
CA LYS A 10 -7.72 7.85 6.30
C LYS A 10 -6.76 8.95 6.77
N SER A 11 -5.55 8.56 7.14
CA SER A 11 -4.50 9.48 7.60
C SER A 11 -3.59 9.99 6.47
N ILE A 12 -3.74 9.48 5.25
CA ILE A 12 -2.98 9.96 4.08
C ILE A 12 -3.18 11.48 3.93
N GLY A 13 -2.09 12.20 3.70
CA GLY A 13 -2.05 13.66 3.65
C GLY A 13 -1.75 14.35 4.99
N LYS A 14 -1.76 13.63 6.12
CA LYS A 14 -1.28 14.18 7.40
C LYS A 14 0.25 14.16 7.47
N SER A 15 0.83 15.14 8.17
CA SER A 15 2.27 15.17 8.46
C SER A 15 2.66 14.13 9.51
N TYR A 16 3.89 13.63 9.44
CA TYR A 16 4.48 12.71 10.41
C TYR A 16 4.38 13.21 11.86
N SER A 17 4.56 14.51 12.12
CA SER A 17 4.44 15.10 13.46
C SER A 17 3.01 15.01 14.02
N VAL A 18 2.00 15.28 13.19
CA VAL A 18 0.58 15.11 13.56
C VAL A 18 0.27 13.65 13.89
N LEU A 19 0.73 12.70 13.05
CA LEU A 19 0.50 11.28 13.28
C LEU A 19 1.16 10.78 14.57
N LEU A 20 2.33 11.30 14.92
CA LEU A 20 2.97 11.01 16.20
C LEU A 20 2.20 11.61 17.38
N ALA A 21 1.72 12.85 17.27
CA ALA A 21 1.00 13.54 18.33
C ALA A 21 -0.36 12.89 18.62
N GLU A 22 -1.05 12.42 17.58
CA GLU A 22 -2.30 11.65 17.67
C GLU A 22 -2.09 10.20 18.13
N GLY A 23 -0.84 9.73 18.17
CA GLY A 23 -0.51 8.34 18.50
C GLY A 23 -0.87 7.33 17.40
N THR A 24 -1.18 7.78 16.18
CA THR A 24 -1.52 6.94 15.04
C THR A 24 -0.34 6.06 14.60
N ILE A 25 0.88 6.61 14.63
CA ILE A 25 2.11 5.88 14.29
C ILE A 25 2.99 5.66 15.52
N PRO A 26 3.81 4.59 15.54
CA PRO A 26 4.77 4.37 16.63
C PRO A 26 5.85 5.45 16.64
N LYS A 27 6.41 5.74 17.84
CA LYS A 27 7.57 6.62 18.01
C LYS A 27 8.86 5.96 17.50
N LYS A 28 9.00 5.87 16.18
CA LYS A 28 10.15 5.29 15.47
C LYS A 28 10.67 6.28 14.44
N SER A 29 11.99 6.41 14.30
CA SER A 29 12.58 7.24 13.25
C SER A 29 12.23 6.73 11.86
N LEU A 30 12.03 7.66 10.93
CA LEU A 30 11.91 7.37 9.50
C LEU A 30 13.24 6.83 8.96
N GLN A 31 13.15 5.92 8.01
CA GLN A 31 14.28 5.28 7.34
C GLN A 31 14.28 5.67 5.86
N TYR A 32 15.42 5.53 5.20
CA TYR A 32 15.58 5.66 3.75
C TYR A 32 16.11 4.33 3.23
N LEU A 33 15.59 3.85 2.09
CA LEU A 33 15.88 2.49 1.63
C LEU A 33 17.27 2.37 0.99
N PHE A 34 17.77 3.44 0.40
CA PHE A 34 19.09 3.51 -0.23
C PHE A 34 19.64 4.95 -0.20
N GLU A 35 20.93 5.09 -0.48
CA GLU A 35 21.56 6.40 -0.60
C GLU A 35 20.97 7.17 -1.80
N GLY A 36 20.55 8.41 -1.58
CA GLY A 36 19.83 9.21 -2.57
C GLY A 36 18.32 8.93 -2.66
N ASP A 37 17.78 8.09 -1.77
CA ASP A 37 16.32 7.97 -1.60
C ASP A 37 15.77 9.23 -0.92
N HIS A 38 14.72 9.80 -1.51
CA HIS A 38 14.05 11.01 -1.05
C HIS A 38 12.67 10.73 -0.46
N GLU A 39 12.28 9.45 -0.36
CA GLU A 39 11.00 9.03 0.21
C GLU A 39 11.21 8.39 1.58
N PRO A 40 11.09 9.16 2.69
CA PRO A 40 11.16 8.60 4.02
C PRO A 40 10.12 7.49 4.21
N TYR A 41 10.53 6.42 4.87
CA TYR A 41 9.72 5.22 5.04
C TYR A 41 9.65 4.80 6.52
N LEU A 42 8.53 4.19 6.89
CA LEU A 42 8.28 3.66 8.23
C LEU A 42 7.63 2.27 8.19
N THR A 43 8.32 1.26 8.72
CA THR A 43 7.70 -0.04 9.02
C THR A 43 6.94 0.05 10.34
N VAL A 44 5.61 -0.03 10.27
CA VAL A 44 4.74 -0.05 11.44
C VAL A 44 4.87 -1.42 12.12
N GLU A 45 4.58 -2.47 11.35
CA GLU A 45 4.65 -3.88 11.73
C GLU A 45 4.94 -4.74 10.50
N ASP A 46 5.08 -6.06 10.70
CA ASP A 46 5.37 -6.98 9.61
C ASP A 46 4.33 -6.85 8.48
N GLY A 47 4.81 -6.48 7.29
CA GLY A 47 3.99 -6.32 6.08
C GLY A 47 3.10 -5.07 6.02
N LEU A 48 3.19 -4.15 6.98
CA LEU A 48 2.47 -2.87 6.96
C LEU A 48 3.41 -1.69 7.13
N SER A 49 3.45 -0.83 6.12
CA SER A 49 4.41 0.25 6.07
C SER A 49 3.88 1.51 5.40
N LEU A 50 4.53 2.62 5.71
CA LEU A 50 4.15 3.97 5.28
C LEU A 50 5.33 4.62 4.54
N SER A 51 5.07 5.35 3.47
CA SER A 51 6.04 6.26 2.84
C SER A 51 5.51 7.69 2.82
N PHE A 52 6.43 8.63 3.00
CA PHE A 52 6.17 10.05 3.14
C PHE A 52 6.86 10.83 2.02
N SER A 53 6.40 12.05 1.75
CA SER A 53 7.16 13.01 0.94
C SER A 53 8.38 13.54 1.71
N GLU A 54 9.24 14.32 1.04
CA GLU A 54 10.36 15.01 1.67
C GLU A 54 9.92 15.92 2.84
N GLU A 55 8.76 16.56 2.72
CA GLU A 55 8.13 17.37 3.78
C GLU A 55 7.47 16.52 4.86
N LYS A 56 7.67 15.19 4.83
CA LYS A 56 7.16 14.21 5.78
C LYS A 56 5.63 14.17 5.84
N ILE A 57 4.97 14.36 4.70
CA ILE A 57 3.53 14.15 4.55
C ILE A 57 3.27 12.71 4.15
N LEU A 58 2.32 12.02 4.79
CA LEU A 58 1.99 10.62 4.46
C LEU A 58 1.42 10.54 3.04
N GLN A 59 2.07 9.78 2.17
CA GLN A 59 1.71 9.64 0.75
C GLN A 59 1.25 8.22 0.40
N HIS A 60 1.87 7.20 1.03
CA HIS A 60 1.66 5.81 0.68
C HIS A 60 1.42 4.93 1.91
N VAL A 61 0.47 4.01 1.80
CA VAL A 61 0.28 2.89 2.74
C VAL A 61 0.43 1.59 1.97
N TYR A 62 1.35 0.74 2.38
CA TYR A 62 1.63 -0.56 1.75
C TYR A 62 1.23 -1.70 2.67
N VAL A 63 0.45 -2.63 2.13
CA VAL A 63 0.04 -3.86 2.80
C VAL A 63 0.50 -5.07 2.00
N THR A 64 1.57 -5.72 2.46
CA THR A 64 2.16 -6.88 1.78
C THR A 64 1.36 -8.13 2.11
N LEU A 65 0.71 -8.73 1.13
CA LEU A 65 -0.05 -9.97 1.28
C LEU A 65 0.77 -11.22 0.97
N LEU A 66 1.70 -11.14 0.04
CA LEU A 66 2.59 -12.23 -0.35
C LEU A 66 4.03 -11.73 -0.39
N LYS A 67 4.95 -12.49 0.22
CA LYS A 67 6.38 -12.17 0.17
C LYS A 67 6.94 -12.46 -1.22
N THR A 68 7.16 -11.41 -2.01
CA THR A 68 7.78 -11.50 -3.35
C THR A 68 9.17 -10.87 -3.42
N VAL A 69 9.59 -10.18 -2.36
CA VAL A 69 10.89 -9.50 -2.25
C VAL A 69 11.59 -9.97 -0.99
N GLU A 70 12.88 -10.26 -1.07
CA GLU A 70 13.68 -10.64 0.08
C GLU A 70 13.67 -9.54 1.16
N GLY A 71 13.74 -9.93 2.43
CA GLY A 71 13.63 -8.98 3.56
C GLY A 71 12.21 -8.48 3.87
N THR A 72 11.24 -8.64 2.96
CA THR A 72 9.83 -8.32 3.27
C THR A 72 9.13 -9.44 4.02
N LYS A 73 8.06 -9.07 4.73
CA LYS A 73 7.19 -9.98 5.47
C LYS A 73 5.73 -9.71 5.12
N GLU A 74 4.90 -10.72 5.30
CA GLU A 74 3.46 -10.64 5.03
C GLU A 74 2.70 -10.05 6.21
N TYR A 75 1.70 -9.24 5.91
CA TYR A 75 0.79 -8.66 6.87
C TYR A 75 -0.17 -9.72 7.42
N LYS A 76 -0.18 -9.87 8.74
CA LYS A 76 -1.05 -10.85 9.43
C LYS A 76 -2.24 -10.21 10.14
N GLY A 77 -2.31 -8.88 10.25
CA GLY A 77 -3.46 -8.18 10.84
C GLY A 77 -4.72 -8.18 9.97
N PRO A 78 -5.83 -7.59 10.47
CA PRO A 78 -7.10 -7.50 9.74
C PRO A 78 -7.05 -6.45 8.63
N LEU A 79 -7.75 -6.70 7.53
CA LEU A 79 -7.93 -5.77 6.42
C LEU A 79 -9.32 -5.10 6.53
N PRO A 80 -9.49 -3.85 6.05
CA PRO A 80 -10.80 -3.22 6.03
C PRO A 80 -11.71 -3.89 5.00
N GLU A 81 -12.97 -4.06 5.34
CA GLU A 81 -13.97 -4.56 4.40
C GLU A 81 -14.01 -3.68 3.12
N PRO A 82 -14.11 -4.27 1.92
CA PRO A 82 -14.33 -5.69 1.64
C PRO A 82 -13.04 -6.49 1.37
N LEU A 83 -11.87 -5.97 1.74
CA LEU A 83 -10.58 -6.58 1.41
C LEU A 83 -10.36 -7.84 2.23
N VAL A 84 -9.89 -8.89 1.54
CA VAL A 84 -9.52 -10.17 2.16
C VAL A 84 -8.11 -10.58 1.72
N LYS A 85 -7.51 -11.50 2.47
CA LYS A 85 -6.19 -12.06 2.15
C LYS A 85 -6.32 -13.16 1.10
N GLN A 86 -5.22 -13.47 0.41
CA GLN A 86 -5.16 -14.57 -0.59
C GLN A 86 -6.17 -14.40 -1.74
N ILE A 87 -6.07 -13.27 -2.43
CA ILE A 87 -6.91 -12.93 -3.58
C ILE A 87 -6.06 -12.83 -4.85
N ASN A 88 -6.72 -12.88 -6.00
CA ASN A 88 -6.11 -12.73 -7.33
C ASN A 88 -6.84 -11.65 -8.13
N GLN A 89 -6.34 -11.32 -9.31
CA GLN A 89 -6.92 -10.30 -10.17
C GLN A 89 -8.41 -10.55 -10.50
N SER A 90 -8.79 -11.80 -10.80
CA SER A 90 -10.18 -12.13 -11.12
C SER A 90 -11.13 -11.80 -9.97
N TRP A 91 -10.75 -12.13 -8.73
CA TRP A 91 -11.52 -11.78 -7.54
C TRP A 91 -11.63 -10.27 -7.36
N VAL A 92 -10.55 -9.52 -7.62
CA VAL A 92 -10.55 -8.06 -7.53
C VAL A 92 -11.54 -7.46 -8.52
N ILE A 93 -11.50 -7.90 -9.79
CA ILE A 93 -12.41 -7.42 -10.83
C ILE A 93 -13.86 -7.77 -10.51
N GLU A 94 -14.13 -8.98 -10.03
CA GLU A 94 -15.47 -9.40 -9.60
C GLU A 94 -15.99 -8.51 -8.46
N ARG A 95 -15.13 -8.13 -7.51
CA ARG A 95 -15.54 -7.39 -6.31
C ARG A 95 -15.65 -5.88 -6.52
N PHE A 96 -14.79 -5.30 -7.35
CA PHE A 96 -14.63 -3.85 -7.52
C PHE A 96 -15.01 -3.34 -8.92
N GLY A 97 -15.26 -4.24 -9.87
CA GLY A 97 -15.55 -3.90 -11.26
C GLY A 97 -14.29 -3.64 -12.09
N ALA A 98 -14.44 -2.89 -13.19
CA ALA A 98 -13.32 -2.53 -14.05
C ALA A 98 -12.41 -1.48 -13.38
N PRO A 99 -11.07 -1.62 -13.46
CA PRO A 99 -10.16 -0.65 -12.89
C PRO A 99 -10.20 0.69 -13.65
N VAL A 100 -9.90 1.78 -12.95
CA VAL A 100 -9.78 3.11 -13.57
C VAL A 100 -8.47 3.29 -14.32
N ASP A 101 -7.46 2.50 -13.96
CA ASP A 101 -6.17 2.44 -14.61
C ASP A 101 -5.55 1.07 -14.37
N SER A 102 -4.80 0.55 -15.33
CA SER A 102 -4.24 -0.79 -15.26
C SER A 102 -2.94 -0.88 -16.04
N LYS A 103 -2.01 -1.67 -15.53
CA LYS A 103 -0.78 -2.02 -16.23
C LYS A 103 -0.59 -3.52 -16.18
N GLY A 104 -0.50 -4.14 -17.35
CA GLY A 104 -0.19 -5.57 -17.45
C GLY A 104 1.22 -5.92 -16.97
N PRO A 105 1.55 -7.22 -16.93
CA PRO A 105 2.86 -7.67 -16.51
C PRO A 105 3.99 -7.02 -17.32
N VAL A 106 5.04 -6.58 -16.63
CA VAL A 106 6.26 -6.04 -17.24
C VAL A 106 7.40 -7.02 -17.08
N THR A 107 8.16 -7.23 -18.15
CA THR A 107 9.42 -7.97 -18.07
C THR A 107 10.55 -6.97 -17.84
N LEU A 108 11.15 -7.00 -16.65
CA LEU A 108 12.32 -6.18 -16.36
C LEU A 108 13.59 -6.96 -16.72
N PRO A 109 14.58 -6.32 -17.38
CA PRO A 109 15.90 -6.92 -17.55
C PRO A 109 16.45 -7.34 -16.18
N VAL A 110 17.04 -8.53 -16.07
CA VAL A 110 17.64 -9.11 -14.85
C VAL A 110 16.64 -9.52 -13.75
N LEU A 111 15.55 -8.76 -13.53
CA LEU A 111 14.59 -8.99 -12.42
C LEU A 111 13.37 -9.86 -12.79
N GLY A 112 13.28 -10.30 -14.04
CA GLY A 112 12.23 -11.20 -14.52
C GLY A 112 10.88 -10.50 -14.77
N LYS A 113 9.83 -11.30 -14.93
CA LYS A 113 8.47 -10.80 -15.12
C LYS A 113 7.89 -10.33 -13.78
N LYS A 114 7.22 -9.19 -13.79
CA LYS A 114 6.46 -8.62 -12.66
C LYS A 114 5.02 -8.50 -13.09
N GLY A 115 4.08 -8.89 -12.24
CA GLY A 115 2.69 -9.19 -12.64
C GLY A 115 1.79 -8.00 -13.00
N GLY A 116 2.27 -6.77 -12.91
CA GLY A 116 1.46 -5.58 -13.21
C GLY A 116 0.64 -5.10 -12.01
N TRP A 117 -0.35 -4.24 -12.26
CA TRP A 117 -1.24 -3.68 -11.23
C TRP A 117 -2.54 -3.12 -11.82
N ASP A 118 -3.57 -3.07 -10.98
CA ASP A 118 -4.86 -2.39 -11.26
C ASP A 118 -5.14 -1.34 -10.19
N ALA A 119 -5.65 -0.17 -10.60
CA ALA A 119 -5.98 0.94 -9.72
C ALA A 119 -7.50 1.22 -9.68
N TYR A 120 -7.98 1.56 -8.50
CA TYR A 120 -9.37 1.87 -8.19
C TYR A 120 -9.43 3.17 -7.40
N SER A 121 -10.47 3.97 -7.66
CA SER A 121 -10.75 5.17 -6.86
C SER A 121 -11.50 4.78 -5.60
N LEU A 122 -11.09 5.32 -4.46
CA LEU A 122 -11.87 5.22 -3.22
C LEU A 122 -12.90 6.35 -3.16
N ASP A 123 -13.91 6.20 -2.29
CA ASP A 123 -14.89 7.26 -2.06
C ASP A 123 -14.18 8.51 -1.53
N PRO A 124 -14.18 9.63 -2.29
CA PRO A 124 -13.45 10.83 -1.90
C PRO A 124 -14.02 11.50 -0.65
N LYS A 125 -15.28 11.21 -0.27
CA LYS A 125 -15.87 11.72 0.98
C LYS A 125 -15.28 11.04 2.21
N VAL A 126 -14.83 9.79 2.08
CA VAL A 126 -14.30 8.99 3.19
C VAL A 126 -12.77 9.05 3.23
N TYR A 127 -12.12 8.94 2.06
CA TYR A 127 -10.68 8.78 1.96
C TYR A 127 -9.97 9.96 1.29
N GLY A 128 -10.70 11.01 0.89
CA GLY A 128 -10.12 12.13 0.15
C GLY A 128 -9.58 11.69 -1.21
N SER A 129 -8.50 12.32 -1.66
CA SER A 129 -7.89 12.03 -2.96
C SER A 129 -6.92 10.85 -2.89
N VAL A 130 -7.46 9.65 -2.67
CA VAL A 130 -6.67 8.40 -2.53
C VAL A 130 -7.11 7.36 -3.58
N ARG A 131 -6.12 6.72 -4.20
CA ARG A 131 -6.31 5.50 -5.02
C ARG A 131 -5.89 4.26 -4.24
N MET A 132 -6.60 3.17 -4.49
CA MET A 132 -6.23 1.82 -4.06
C MET A 132 -5.70 1.06 -5.27
N ILE A 133 -4.52 0.47 -5.14
CA ILE A 133 -3.78 -0.19 -6.21
C ILE A 133 -3.49 -1.62 -5.76
N PHE A 134 -3.95 -2.60 -6.54
CA PHE A 134 -3.59 -4.00 -6.35
C PHE A 134 -2.40 -4.31 -7.23
N GLN A 135 -1.29 -4.72 -6.63
CA GLN A 135 -0.12 -5.21 -7.36
C GLN A 135 -0.19 -6.73 -7.46
N TYR A 136 0.27 -7.26 -8.59
CA TYR A 136 0.16 -8.67 -8.91
C TYR A 136 1.52 -9.38 -9.05
N THR A 137 1.53 -10.66 -8.70
CA THR A 137 2.54 -11.63 -9.13
C THR A 137 2.33 -12.02 -10.60
N GLU A 138 3.29 -12.72 -11.21
CA GLU A 138 3.11 -13.29 -12.56
C GLU A 138 1.90 -14.21 -12.68
N SER A 139 1.56 -14.92 -11.60
CA SER A 139 0.37 -15.78 -11.50
C SER A 139 -0.93 -15.01 -11.21
N LEU A 140 -0.89 -13.67 -11.28
CA LEU A 140 -2.01 -12.77 -11.00
C LEU A 140 -2.52 -12.82 -9.56
N ALA A 141 -1.74 -13.38 -8.62
CA ALA A 141 -2.04 -13.29 -7.20
C ALA A 141 -1.70 -11.88 -6.69
N VAL A 142 -2.52 -11.32 -5.80
CA VAL A 142 -2.24 -10.02 -5.20
C VAL A 142 -1.11 -10.17 -4.19
N ASN A 143 0.02 -9.51 -4.43
CA ASN A 143 1.14 -9.49 -3.49
C ASN A 143 1.16 -8.25 -2.60
N VAL A 144 0.69 -7.10 -3.08
CA VAL A 144 0.62 -5.85 -2.30
C VAL A 144 -0.70 -5.14 -2.59
N ILE A 145 -1.35 -4.65 -1.54
CA ILE A 145 -2.38 -3.61 -1.64
C ILE A 145 -1.71 -2.29 -1.27
N HIS A 146 -1.73 -1.34 -2.20
CA HIS A 146 -1.08 -0.05 -2.07
C HIS A 146 -2.12 1.07 -2.13
N PHE A 147 -2.19 1.88 -1.08
CA PHE A 147 -2.99 3.10 -1.08
C PHE A 147 -2.07 4.29 -1.32
N LYS A 148 -2.44 5.13 -2.29
CA LYS A 148 -1.62 6.26 -2.75
C LYS A 148 -2.44 7.53 -2.81
N ARG A 149 -1.88 8.64 -2.33
CA ARG A 149 -2.42 9.98 -2.60
C ARG A 149 -2.33 10.33 -4.09
N ASN A 150 -3.41 10.86 -4.66
CA ASN A 150 -3.41 11.41 -6.02
C ASN A 150 -2.61 12.70 -6.13
#